data_AF-A0A8J7KGL8-F1
#
_entry.id   AF-A0A8J7KGL8-F1
#
_cell.length_a   1.000
_cell.length_b   1.000
_cell.length_c   1.000
_cell.angle_alpha   90.00
_cell.angle_beta   90.00
_cell.angle_gamma   90.00
#
_symmetry.space_group_name_H-M   'P 1'
#
loop_
_entity.id
_entity.type
_entity.pdbx_description
1 polymer ?
#
loop_
_entity_poly.entity_id
_entity_poly.type
_entity_poly.pdbx_seq_one_letter_code
_entity_poly.pdbx_strand_id
1 'polypeptide(L)'
;MLPLATLEDLQARRPISIDETERPRAEALLEDVSAVIRDALGLPGLAIETAPPLVRVMTCRIVLRVLDNPGGFVSEQMGSYSYRRSKDSTDAGILLSDTERRALMRSVGKVLAGTTRTPIGIDDRDRATHAGGVNHDLTTPSY
;
A
#
# COMPACT_ATOMS: atom_id res chain seq x y z
N MET A 1 -11.43 -16.90 14.57
CA MET A 1 -11.23 -16.87 13.10
C MET A 1 -9.86 -17.45 12.78
N LEU A 2 -9.72 -18.17 11.67
CA LEU A 2 -8.42 -18.77 11.31
C LEU A 2 -7.44 -17.68 10.83
N PRO A 3 -6.17 -17.68 11.25
CA PRO A 3 -5.18 -16.72 10.78
C PRO A 3 -4.72 -17.02 9.35
N LEU A 4 -4.30 -15.99 8.61
CA LEU A 4 -3.75 -16.08 7.25
C LEU A 4 -2.22 -16.32 7.23
N ALA A 5 -1.58 -16.32 8.41
CA ALA A 5 -0.17 -16.61 8.61
C ALA A 5 0.02 -17.34 9.95
N THR A 6 1.09 -18.12 10.07
CA THR A 6 1.41 -18.88 11.29
C THR A 6 2.33 -18.10 12.24
N LEU A 7 2.44 -18.57 13.49
CA LEU A 7 3.44 -18.03 14.42
C LEU A 7 4.87 -18.30 13.93
N GLU A 8 5.12 -19.44 13.30
CA GLU A 8 6.41 -19.79 12.69
C GLU A 8 6.77 -18.82 11.56
N ASP A 9 5.80 -18.48 10.70
CA ASP A 9 5.94 -17.46 9.67
C ASP A 9 6.34 -16.09 10.24
N LEU A 10 5.77 -15.74 11.40
CA LEU A 10 6.08 -14.49 12.09
C LEU A 10 7.50 -14.54 12.68
N GLN A 11 7.85 -15.65 13.34
CA GLN A 11 9.15 -15.87 13.96
C GLN A 11 10.30 -15.91 12.94
N ALA A 12 10.07 -16.50 11.76
CA ALA A 12 11.06 -16.54 10.68
C ALA A 12 11.41 -15.15 10.12
N ARG A 13 10.53 -14.15 10.33
CA ARG A 13 10.68 -12.77 9.82
C ARG A 13 11.07 -11.78 10.91
N ARG A 14 10.91 -12.13 12.19
CA ARG A 14 11.30 -11.29 13.32
C ARG A 14 12.76 -11.58 13.71
N PRO A 15 13.62 -10.54 13.86
CA PRO A 15 14.99 -10.74 14.33
C PRO A 15 15.06 -11.14 15.82
N ILE A 16 14.01 -10.88 16.60
CA ILE A 16 13.90 -11.21 18.03
C ILE A 16 12.93 -12.38 18.21
N SER A 17 13.27 -13.32 19.08
CA SER A 17 12.38 -14.44 19.44
C SER A 17 11.11 -13.93 20.14
N ILE A 18 9.94 -14.42 19.73
CA ILE A 18 8.68 -14.24 20.45
C ILE A 18 8.76 -15.09 21.71
N ASP A 19 8.69 -14.45 22.86
CA ASP A 19 8.69 -15.16 24.13
C ASP A 19 7.31 -15.75 24.46
N GLU A 20 7.26 -16.55 25.52
CA GLU A 20 6.03 -17.21 25.98
C GLU A 20 4.95 -16.21 26.43
N THR A 21 5.33 -14.99 26.83
CA THR A 21 4.40 -13.94 27.27
C THR A 21 3.83 -13.13 26.10
N GLU A 22 4.59 -13.00 25.02
CA GLU A 22 4.21 -12.34 23.77
C GLU A 22 3.39 -13.27 22.87
N ARG A 23 3.58 -14.58 22.98
CA ARG A 23 2.93 -15.58 22.11
C ARG A 23 1.40 -15.47 22.08
N PRO A 24 0.66 -15.38 23.21
CA PRO A 24 -0.80 -15.19 23.18
C PRO A 24 -1.22 -13.89 22.48
N ARG A 25 -0.42 -12.83 22.65
CA ARG A 25 -0.66 -11.53 22.02
C ARG A 25 -0.42 -11.59 20.51
N ALA A 26 0.64 -12.26 20.08
CA ALA A 26 0.96 -12.45 18.66
C ALA A 26 -0.11 -13.28 17.95
N GLU A 27 -0.62 -14.34 18.58
CA GLU A 27 -1.72 -15.17 18.07
C GLU A 27 -3.01 -14.36 17.89
N ALA A 28 -3.40 -13.57 18.90
CA ALA A 28 -4.56 -12.68 18.81
C ALA A 28 -4.40 -11.64 17.69
N LEU A 29 -3.23 -11.02 17.58
CA LEU A 29 -2.95 -10.05 16.50
C LEU A 29 -2.99 -10.68 15.10
N LEU A 30 -2.51 -11.92 14.95
CA LEU A 30 -2.60 -12.65 13.69
C LEU A 30 -4.06 -12.88 13.29
N GLU A 31 -4.93 -13.20 14.25
CA GLU A 31 -6.37 -13.34 14.02
C GLU A 31 -7.02 -12.02 13.60
N ASP A 32 -6.77 -10.94 14.36
CA ASP A 32 -7.35 -9.62 14.13
C ASP A 32 -6.94 -9.05 12.77
N VAL A 33 -5.64 -9.08 12.46
CA VAL A 33 -5.11 -8.60 11.18
C VAL A 33 -5.67 -9.43 10.02
N SER A 34 -5.84 -10.74 10.21
CA SER A 34 -6.44 -11.61 9.19
C SER A 34 -7.89 -11.23 8.92
N ALA A 35 -8.68 -10.87 9.95
CA ALA A 35 -10.04 -10.39 9.78
C ALA A 35 -10.07 -9.07 9.00
N VAL A 36 -9.19 -8.11 9.34
CA VAL A 36 -9.07 -6.82 8.63
C VAL A 36 -8.70 -7.01 7.16
N ILE A 37 -7.76 -7.91 6.85
CA ILE A 37 -7.37 -8.19 5.47
C ILE A 37 -8.53 -8.83 4.68
N ARG A 38 -9.27 -9.78 5.28
CA ARG A 38 -10.44 -10.40 4.64
C ARG A 38 -11.52 -9.38 4.34
N ASP A 39 -11.83 -8.51 5.28
CA ASP A 39 -12.79 -7.42 5.10
C ASP A 39 -12.33 -6.46 4.00
N ALA A 40 -11.07 -6.01 4.06
CA ALA A 40 -10.50 -5.10 3.07
C ALA A 40 -10.51 -5.68 1.64
N LEU A 41 -10.35 -7.00 1.50
CA LEU A 41 -10.43 -7.72 0.23
C LEU A 41 -11.86 -8.11 -0.16
N GLY A 42 -12.83 -8.02 0.74
CA GLY A 42 -14.18 -8.55 0.55
C GLY A 42 -14.18 -10.05 0.28
N LEU A 43 -13.36 -10.81 0.99
CA LEU A 43 -13.19 -12.27 0.85
C LEU A 43 -13.21 -12.93 2.24
N PRO A 44 -14.38 -13.08 2.88
CA PRO A 44 -14.48 -13.65 4.22
C PRO A 44 -14.04 -15.12 4.29
N GLY A 45 -14.08 -15.85 3.16
CA GLY A 45 -13.64 -17.25 3.05
C GLY A 45 -12.17 -17.44 2.68
N LEU A 46 -11.35 -16.38 2.65
CA LEU A 46 -9.93 -16.51 2.31
C LEU A 46 -9.22 -17.37 3.37
N ALA A 47 -8.67 -18.49 2.91
CA ALA A 47 -7.91 -19.44 3.73
C ALA A 47 -6.41 -19.30 3.43
N ILE A 48 -5.56 -19.72 4.38
CA ILE A 48 -4.10 -19.66 4.23
C ILE A 48 -3.60 -20.40 2.98
N GLU A 49 -4.25 -21.52 2.62
CA GLU A 49 -3.89 -22.35 1.46
C GLU A 49 -4.20 -21.70 0.11
N THR A 50 -5.24 -20.86 0.07
CA THR A 50 -5.69 -20.19 -1.16
C THR A 50 -5.18 -18.76 -1.26
N ALA A 51 -4.62 -18.24 -0.16
CA ALA A 51 -4.09 -16.89 -0.10
C ALA A 51 -2.79 -16.76 -0.92
N PRO A 52 -2.68 -15.75 -1.80
CA PRO A 52 -1.42 -15.44 -2.47
C PRO A 52 -0.28 -15.23 -1.45
N PRO A 53 0.98 -15.57 -1.79
CA PRO A 53 2.12 -15.42 -0.89
C PRO A 53 2.27 -14.00 -0.31
N LEU A 54 1.91 -12.98 -1.10
CA LEU A 54 1.96 -11.58 -0.66
C LEU A 54 1.03 -11.31 0.54
N VAL A 55 -0.14 -11.95 0.60
CA VAL A 55 -1.11 -11.76 1.70
C VAL A 55 -0.49 -12.20 3.03
N ARG A 56 0.17 -13.36 3.04
CA ARG A 56 0.87 -13.87 4.22
C ARG A 56 2.03 -12.95 4.64
N VAL A 57 2.84 -12.48 3.69
CA VAL A 57 3.92 -11.51 3.97
C VAL A 57 3.38 -10.23 4.59
N MET A 58 2.30 -9.68 4.03
CA MET A 58 1.67 -8.46 4.55
C MET A 58 1.07 -8.66 5.94
N THR A 59 0.44 -9.81 6.19
CA THR A 59 -0.10 -10.17 7.50
C THR A 59 1.01 -10.14 8.56
N CYS A 60 2.13 -10.83 8.32
CA CYS A 60 3.27 -10.81 9.24
C CYS A 60 3.82 -9.40 9.45
N ARG A 61 3.96 -8.61 8.38
CA ARG A 61 4.51 -7.24 8.46
C ARG A 61 3.66 -6.32 9.34
N ILE A 62 2.33 -6.40 9.23
CA ILE A 62 1.42 -5.59 10.04
C ILE A 62 1.49 -6.01 11.52
N VAL A 63 1.52 -7.32 11.79
CA VAL A 63 1.65 -7.82 13.16
C VAL A 63 2.97 -7.38 13.79
N LEU A 64 4.10 -7.51 13.08
CA LEU A 64 5.40 -7.04 13.57
C LEU A 64 5.40 -5.54 13.85
N ARG A 65 4.79 -4.74 12.98
CA ARG A 65 4.63 -3.29 13.20
C ARG A 65 3.91 -2.97 14.51
N VAL A 66 2.87 -3.73 14.85
CA VAL A 66 2.11 -3.56 16.10
C VAL A 66 2.89 -4.06 17.32
N LEU A 67 3.63 -5.16 17.18
CA LEU A 67 4.46 -5.72 18.25
C LEU A 67 5.67 -4.82 18.57
N ASP A 68 6.35 -4.30 17.55
CA ASP A 68 7.57 -3.49 17.70
C ASP A 68 7.24 -2.03 18.05
N ASN A 69 6.04 -1.52 17.72
CA ASN A 69 5.56 -0.19 18.09
C ASN A 69 4.17 -0.23 18.73
N PRO A 70 4.03 -0.75 19.96
CA PRO A 70 2.73 -0.89 20.61
C PRO A 70 2.09 0.45 20.98
N GLY A 71 2.89 1.52 21.12
CA GLY A 71 2.42 2.87 21.45
C GLY A 71 2.03 3.71 20.22
N GLY A 72 2.24 3.20 19.01
CA GLY A 72 1.91 3.92 17.77
C GLY A 72 2.65 5.26 17.63
N PHE A 73 3.83 5.40 18.22
CA PHE A 73 4.60 6.63 18.15
C PHE A 73 5.10 6.85 16.72
N VAL A 74 4.67 7.93 16.07
CA VAL A 74 5.09 8.30 14.71
C VAL A 74 6.22 9.33 14.73
N SER A 75 6.36 10.08 15.84
CA SER A 75 7.50 10.95 16.16
C SER A 75 7.28 11.60 17.54
N GLU A 76 8.33 11.71 18.36
CA GLU A 76 8.40 12.68 19.45
C GLU A 76 9.34 13.81 19.00
N GLN A 77 8.92 15.07 19.11
CA GLN A 77 9.61 16.21 18.51
C GLN A 77 10.14 17.13 19.62
N MET A 78 11.45 17.08 19.91
CA MET A 78 12.16 18.15 20.62
C MET A 78 13.07 18.88 19.62
N GLY A 79 12.57 19.98 19.05
CA GLY A 79 13.36 20.92 18.25
C GLY A 79 12.72 21.37 16.92
N SER A 80 13.20 22.53 16.45
CA SER A 80 12.77 23.25 15.24
C SER A 80 13.18 22.54 13.94
N TYR A 81 12.61 21.38 13.66
CA TYR A 81 12.70 20.76 12.33
C TYR A 81 11.32 20.27 11.92
N SER A 82 10.76 20.89 10.88
CA SER A 82 9.39 20.68 10.42
C SER A 82 9.25 19.32 9.72
N TYR A 83 8.28 18.52 10.15
CA TYR A 83 7.87 17.31 9.44
C TYR A 83 6.70 17.62 8.52
N ARG A 84 6.85 17.28 7.24
CA ARG A 84 5.80 17.37 6.23
C ARG A 84 4.83 16.20 6.47
N ARG A 85 3.61 16.51 6.93
CA ARG A 85 2.47 15.57 6.98
C ARG A 85 2.25 14.98 5.58
N SER A 86 2.70 13.75 5.34
CA SER A 86 2.05 12.93 4.31
C SER A 86 0.65 12.58 4.82
N LYS A 87 -0.30 12.44 3.92
CA LYS A 87 -1.73 12.19 4.22
C LYS A 87 -2.00 10.80 4.85
N ASP A 88 -0.96 10.05 5.20
CA ASP A 88 -0.99 8.62 5.52
C ASP A 88 -0.68 8.34 7.00
N SER A 89 -1.31 9.04 7.94
CA SER A 89 -1.17 8.77 9.37
C SER A 89 -1.91 7.50 9.84
N THR A 90 -2.05 6.50 8.97
CA THR A 90 -2.62 5.17 9.23
C THR A 90 -1.52 4.14 9.52
N ASP A 91 -0.26 4.55 9.46
CA ASP A 91 0.91 3.65 9.50
C ASP A 91 1.31 3.17 10.91
N ALA A 92 0.51 3.49 11.93
CA ALA A 92 0.74 3.09 13.31
C ALA A 92 -0.45 2.25 13.81
N GLY A 93 -0.46 0.95 13.49
CA GLY A 93 -1.44 0.01 14.04
C GLY A 93 -1.80 -1.17 13.15
N ILE A 94 -2.92 -1.81 13.51
CA ILE A 94 -3.55 -2.94 12.81
C ILE A 94 -4.17 -2.50 11.47
N LEU A 95 -4.38 -1.20 11.28
CA LEU A 95 -4.98 -0.66 10.06
C LEU A 95 -4.04 -0.79 8.85
N LEU A 96 -4.65 -1.08 7.71
CA LEU A 96 -3.96 -1.12 6.41
C LEU A 96 -3.75 0.29 5.90
N SER A 97 -2.55 0.62 5.46
CA SER A 97 -2.35 1.84 4.67
C SER A 97 -2.95 1.68 3.27
N ASP A 98 -3.21 2.81 2.63
CA ASP A 98 -3.75 2.89 1.27
C ASP A 98 -2.89 2.13 0.24
N THR A 99 -1.57 2.15 0.43
CA THR A 99 -0.61 1.45 -0.46
C THR A 99 -0.64 -0.06 -0.25
N GLU A 100 -0.73 -0.51 1.00
CA GLU A 100 -0.83 -1.92 1.38
C GLU A 100 -2.12 -2.52 0.85
N ARG A 101 -3.23 -1.79 0.99
CA ARG A 101 -4.53 -2.19 0.43
C ARG A 101 -4.48 -2.35 -1.08
N ARG A 102 -3.88 -1.41 -1.81
CA ARG A 102 -3.70 -1.50 -3.27
C ARG A 102 -2.83 -2.69 -3.67
N ALA A 103 -1.76 -2.97 -2.93
CA ALA A 103 -0.87 -4.10 -3.19
C ALA A 103 -1.60 -5.44 -3.00
N LEU A 104 -2.35 -5.59 -1.89
CA LEU A 104 -3.15 -6.78 -1.60
C LEU A 104 -4.20 -7.01 -2.68
N MET A 105 -4.93 -5.97 -3.07
CA MET A 105 -5.94 -6.09 -4.12
C MET A 105 -5.36 -6.54 -5.46
N ARG A 106 -4.24 -5.95 -5.89
CA ARG A 106 -3.54 -6.39 -7.10
C ARG A 106 -3.14 -7.86 -7.04
N SER A 107 -2.67 -8.33 -5.88
CA SER A 107 -2.24 -9.73 -5.73
C SER A 107 -3.39 -10.75 -5.82
N VAL A 108 -4.61 -10.33 -5.51
CA VAL A 108 -5.82 -11.16 -5.59
C VAL A 108 -6.54 -10.94 -6.93
N GLY A 109 -5.95 -10.17 -7.85
CA GLY A 109 -6.56 -9.85 -9.15
C GLY A 109 -7.72 -8.84 -9.08
N LYS A 110 -7.95 -8.22 -7.93
CA LYS A 110 -8.92 -7.12 -7.80
C LYS A 110 -8.19 -5.82 -8.14
N VAL A 111 -8.54 -5.18 -9.26
CA VAL A 111 -8.06 -3.82 -9.53
C VAL A 111 -8.89 -2.88 -8.68
N LEU A 112 -8.26 -2.23 -7.70
CA LEU A 112 -8.87 -1.09 -7.04
C LEU A 112 -9.09 -0.03 -8.12
N ALA A 113 -10.35 0.26 -8.46
CA ALA A 113 -10.69 1.40 -9.31
C ALA A 113 -10.31 2.69 -8.57
N GLY A 114 -9.02 3.03 -8.60
CA GLY A 114 -8.50 4.28 -8.10
C GLY A 114 -8.73 5.32 -9.18
N THR A 115 -9.44 6.39 -8.84
CA THR A 115 -9.49 7.60 -9.66
C THR A 115 -8.06 8.10 -9.85
N THR A 116 -7.47 7.84 -11.01
CA THR A 116 -6.35 8.64 -11.48
C THR A 116 -6.89 10.04 -11.66
N ARG A 117 -6.50 10.97 -10.79
CA ARG A 117 -6.70 12.39 -11.04
C ARG A 117 -5.81 12.74 -12.22
N THR A 118 -6.34 12.61 -13.43
CA THR A 118 -5.71 13.15 -14.63
C THR A 118 -5.58 14.65 -14.39
N PRO A 119 -4.38 15.23 -14.34
CA PRO A 119 -4.28 16.66 -14.44
C PRO A 119 -4.81 17.01 -15.84
N ILE A 120 -6.04 17.52 -15.91
CA ILE A 120 -6.49 18.30 -17.07
C ILE A 120 -5.67 19.58 -17.00
N GLY A 121 -4.54 19.53 -17.67
CA GLY A 121 -3.64 20.64 -17.89
C GLY A 121 -2.87 20.26 -19.13
N ILE A 122 -3.21 20.90 -20.24
CA ILE A 122 -2.36 20.92 -21.44
C ILE A 122 -0.98 21.36 -20.94
N ASP A 123 -0.02 20.45 -20.90
CA ASP A 123 1.36 20.77 -20.57
C ASP A 123 1.90 21.63 -21.71
N ASP A 124 2.70 22.64 -21.40
CA ASP A 124 3.33 23.51 -22.40
C ASP A 124 4.21 22.71 -23.40
N ARG A 125 4.50 21.43 -23.07
CA ARG A 125 5.12 20.45 -23.98
C ARG A 125 4.26 20.06 -25.19
N ASP A 126 2.93 20.17 -25.11
CA ASP A 126 2.04 19.88 -26.24
C ASP A 126 1.94 21.06 -27.23
N ARG A 127 2.36 22.27 -26.85
CA ARG A 127 2.29 23.46 -27.74
C ARG A 127 3.30 23.39 -28.90
N ALA A 128 4.38 22.61 -28.78
CA ALA A 128 5.39 22.48 -29.82
C ALA A 128 4.94 21.62 -31.03
N THR A 129 3.86 20.84 -30.89
CA THR A 129 3.44 19.86 -31.91
C THR A 129 2.50 20.45 -32.98
N HIS A 130 2.06 21.71 -32.84
CA HIS A 130 1.11 22.35 -33.78
C HIS A 130 1.64 23.61 -34.49
N ALA A 131 2.91 23.97 -34.30
CA ALA A 131 3.53 25.11 -34.98
C ALA A 131 4.58 24.63 -36.00
N GLY A 132 4.17 23.82 -36.98
CA GLY A 132 5.09 23.16 -37.92
C GLY A 132 4.51 22.90 -39.31
N GLY A 133 4.21 23.98 -40.05
CA GLY A 133 4.52 24.08 -41.49
C GLY A 133 3.56 23.45 -42.51
N VAL A 134 2.71 24.29 -43.12
CA VAL A 134 2.53 24.33 -44.59
C VAL A 134 2.34 25.80 -44.99
N ASN A 135 3.42 26.47 -45.41
CA ASN A 135 3.33 27.72 -46.16
C ASN A 135 3.08 27.33 -47.62
N HIS A 136 1.84 27.51 -48.11
CA HIS A 136 1.55 27.42 -49.53
C HIS A 136 1.83 28.81 -50.13
N ASP A 137 3.06 29.01 -50.57
CA ASP A 137 3.47 30.24 -51.26
C ASP A 137 3.09 30.16 -52.75
N LEU A 138 2.60 31.29 -53.26
CA LEU A 138 2.12 31.50 -54.62
C LEU A 138 3.30 31.76 -55.54
N THR A 139 3.50 30.95 -56.57
CA THR A 139 4.32 31.35 -57.73
C THR A 139 3.80 30.69 -59.00
N THR A 140 3.34 31.55 -59.91
CA THR A 140 3.00 31.28 -61.31
C THR A 140 4.17 30.65 -62.06
N PRO A 141 3.87 29.92 -63.15
CA PRO A 141 4.65 30.10 -64.36
C PRO A 141 3.77 30.47 -65.55
N SER A 142 4.22 31.50 -66.26
CA SER A 142 3.87 31.79 -67.65
C SER A 142 4.33 30.64 -68.55
N TYR A 143 3.46 30.20 -69.47
CA TYR A 143 3.74 30.02 -70.91
C TYR A 143 2.42 29.75 -71.64
#